data_AF-A0A1V1HZS9-F1
#
_entry.id   AF-A0A1V1HZS9-F1
#
_cell.length_a   1.000
_cell.length_b   1.000
_cell.length_c   1.000
_cell.angle_alpha   90.00
_cell.angle_beta   90.00
_cell.angle_gamma   90.00
#
_symmetry.space_group_name_H-M   'P 1'
#
loop_
_entity.id
_entity.type
_entity.pdbx_description
1 polymer ?
#
loop_
_entity_poly.entity_id
_entity_poly.type
_entity_poly.pdbx_seq_one_letter_code
_entity_poly.pdbx_strand_id
1 'polypeptide(L)'
;MESVRINPTEFKLENFINYYNDNVGELLSEYPNYVSRICLIDRDYMDVVIFDEDYEGLDDASDYKELLLNGEYALHFAIGKTYEGAEKVEFIDGKKYGLNHYLEDIYEDDSTIKDIGELSLNVDNLIGLLFDFEDEDEEIVISVVDFEHGGGLSNPRIREVDDSGDIGNILKELIEKFSE
;
A
#
# COMPACT_ATOMS: atom_id res chain seq x y z
N MET A 1 0.00 -11.03 -5.21
CA MET A 1 -1.39 -11.02 -5.71
C MET A 1 -1.27 -10.52 -7.12
N GLU A 2 -1.90 -11.17 -8.11
CA GLU A 2 -1.99 -10.55 -9.44
C GLU A 2 -2.60 -9.15 -9.32
N SER A 3 -2.01 -8.18 -10.00
CA SER A 3 -2.44 -6.78 -9.96
C SER A 3 -3.93 -6.68 -10.26
N VAL A 4 -4.62 -5.86 -9.46
CA VAL A 4 -6.05 -5.62 -9.62
C VAL A 4 -6.21 -4.51 -10.64
N ARG A 5 -6.95 -4.78 -11.73
CA ARG A 5 -7.25 -3.82 -12.79
C ARG A 5 -8.70 -3.38 -12.67
N ILE A 6 -8.93 -2.06 -12.58
CA ILE A 6 -10.27 -1.51 -12.37
C ILE A 6 -10.45 -0.26 -13.24
N ASN A 7 -11.62 -0.12 -13.86
CA ASN A 7 -11.95 1.11 -14.56
C ASN A 7 -12.06 2.29 -13.57
N PRO A 8 -11.49 3.48 -13.87
CA PRO A 8 -11.58 4.66 -12.99
C PRO A 8 -13.00 5.06 -12.60
N THR A 9 -13.99 4.74 -13.42
CA THR A 9 -15.41 5.05 -13.14
C THR A 9 -16.07 4.05 -12.19
N GLU A 10 -15.52 2.85 -12.06
CA GLU A 10 -16.01 1.78 -11.17
C GLU A 10 -15.30 1.78 -9.81
N PHE A 11 -14.20 2.54 -9.69
CA PHE A 11 -13.45 2.68 -8.45
C PHE A 11 -13.66 4.05 -7.81
N LYS A 12 -14.11 4.07 -6.55
CA LYS A 12 -14.30 5.30 -5.75
C LYS A 12 -12.96 5.79 -5.20
N LEU A 13 -12.07 6.21 -6.08
CA LEU A 13 -10.69 6.60 -5.76
C LEU A 13 -10.62 7.70 -4.70
N GLU A 14 -11.41 8.77 -4.82
CA GLU A 14 -11.45 9.85 -3.83
C GLU A 14 -11.85 9.34 -2.44
N ASN A 15 -12.79 8.38 -2.37
CA ASN A 15 -13.19 7.78 -1.09
C ASN A 15 -12.07 6.92 -0.50
N PHE A 16 -11.32 6.19 -1.32
CA PHE A 16 -10.15 5.44 -0.88
C PHE A 16 -9.07 6.37 -0.33
N ILE A 17 -8.77 7.46 -1.04
CA ILE A 17 -7.76 8.45 -0.63
C ILE A 17 -8.16 9.13 0.68
N ASN A 18 -9.43 9.54 0.81
CA ASN A 18 -9.93 10.11 2.07
C ASN A 18 -9.84 9.09 3.22
N TYR A 19 -10.25 7.85 2.97
CA TYR A 19 -10.11 6.77 3.94
C TYR A 19 -8.64 6.55 4.35
N TYR A 20 -7.71 6.59 3.40
CA TYR A 20 -6.29 6.48 3.68
C TYR A 20 -5.81 7.61 4.60
N ASN A 21 -6.10 8.86 4.23
CA ASN A 21 -5.68 10.04 4.98
C ASN A 21 -6.24 10.07 6.41
N ASP A 22 -7.48 9.60 6.59
CA ASP A 22 -8.11 9.54 7.91
C ASP A 22 -7.47 8.50 8.85
N ASN A 23 -6.82 7.45 8.31
CA ASN A 23 -6.37 6.30 9.10
C ASN A 23 -4.84 6.09 9.12
N VAL A 24 -4.10 6.59 8.11
CA VAL A 24 -2.64 6.38 7.99
C VAL A 24 -1.88 6.92 9.21
N GLY A 25 -2.35 8.02 9.80
CA GLY A 25 -1.72 8.63 10.97
C GLY A 25 -1.73 7.70 12.19
N GLU A 26 -2.76 6.87 12.36
CA GLU A 26 -2.80 5.88 13.44
C GLU A 26 -1.83 4.73 13.16
N LEU A 27 -1.89 4.16 11.95
CA LEU A 27 -1.04 3.05 11.52
C LEU A 27 0.45 3.40 11.59
N LEU A 28 0.83 4.60 11.14
CA LEU A 28 2.23 4.98 10.93
C LEU A 28 2.69 6.10 11.88
N SER A 29 2.00 6.30 13.01
CA SER A 29 2.32 7.35 14.01
C SER A 29 3.77 7.37 14.52
N GLU A 30 4.45 6.23 14.48
CA GLU A 30 5.86 6.08 14.88
C GLU A 30 6.88 6.33 13.76
N TYR A 31 6.42 6.45 12.51
CA TYR A 31 7.27 6.70 11.35
C TYR A 31 7.36 8.20 11.04
N PRO A 32 8.44 8.65 10.38
CA PRO A 32 8.55 10.02 9.91
C PRO A 32 7.42 10.39 8.92
N ASN A 33 7.07 11.68 8.87
CA ASN A 33 5.98 12.18 8.03
C ASN A 33 6.10 11.79 6.55
N TYR A 34 7.32 11.64 6.01
CA TYR A 34 7.55 11.28 4.61
C TYR A 34 7.12 9.83 4.28
N VAL A 35 7.00 8.97 5.29
CA VAL A 35 6.50 7.59 5.17
C VAL A 35 4.99 7.53 5.37
N SER A 36 4.45 8.41 6.24
CA SER A 36 3.05 8.41 6.67
C SER A 36 2.15 9.31 5.80
N ARG A 37 2.40 9.36 4.49
CA ARG A 37 1.66 10.14 3.51
C ARG A 37 1.54 9.41 2.18
N ILE A 38 0.70 9.91 1.29
CA ILE A 38 0.62 9.45 -0.10
C ILE A 38 1.93 9.82 -0.79
N CYS A 39 2.62 8.82 -1.32
CA CYS A 39 3.89 8.98 -2.01
C CYS A 39 3.65 9.05 -3.52
N LEU A 40 4.36 9.95 -4.21
CA LEU A 40 4.32 10.03 -5.67
C LEU A 40 5.46 9.19 -6.24
N ILE A 41 5.15 8.33 -7.20
CA ILE A 41 6.14 7.49 -7.88
C ILE A 41 6.23 7.94 -9.33
N ASP A 42 7.41 8.39 -9.73
CA ASP A 42 7.70 8.72 -11.12
C ASP A 42 7.65 7.45 -11.96
N ARG A 43 6.78 7.42 -12.97
CA ARG A 43 6.59 6.25 -13.84
C ARG A 43 7.81 5.94 -14.70
N ASP A 44 8.61 6.96 -15.03
CA ASP A 44 9.85 6.79 -15.79
C ASP A 44 10.99 6.27 -14.91
N TYR A 45 10.88 6.45 -13.59
CA TYR A 45 11.85 6.03 -12.58
C TYR A 45 11.15 5.28 -11.43
N MET A 46 10.55 4.12 -11.74
CA MET A 46 9.65 3.31 -10.89
C MET A 46 10.16 2.94 -9.48
N ASP A 47 11.41 3.26 -9.13
CA ASP A 47 12.00 3.00 -7.80
C ASP A 47 12.16 4.28 -6.95
N VAL A 48 11.80 5.46 -7.49
CA VAL A 48 12.03 6.76 -6.84
C VAL A 48 10.74 7.28 -6.22
N VAL A 49 10.73 7.28 -4.90
CA VAL A 49 9.70 7.93 -4.10
C VAL A 49 9.95 9.43 -4.08
N ILE A 50 9.01 10.20 -4.62
CA ILE A 50 8.96 11.66 -4.57
C ILE A 50 7.91 12.07 -3.55
N PHE A 51 8.23 13.10 -2.77
CA PHE A 51 7.32 13.65 -1.78
C PHE A 51 6.52 14.80 -2.37
N ASP A 52 5.23 14.83 -2.05
CA ASP A 52 4.25 15.87 -2.37
C ASP A 52 4.69 17.30 -2.01
N GLU A 53 5.66 17.46 -1.09
CA GLU A 53 6.23 18.76 -0.69
C GLU A 53 6.78 19.60 -1.87
N ASP A 54 7.12 18.97 -2.99
CA ASP A 54 7.58 19.65 -4.21
C ASP A 54 6.44 19.97 -5.21
N TYR A 55 5.21 19.51 -4.95
CA TYR A 55 4.02 19.77 -5.77
C TYR A 55 3.13 20.85 -5.13
N GLU A 56 3.07 22.03 -5.74
CA GLU A 56 2.12 23.06 -5.35
C GLU A 56 0.69 22.62 -5.73
N GLY A 57 -0.20 22.46 -4.74
CA GLY A 57 -1.63 22.26 -4.98
C GLY A 57 -2.16 20.83 -4.87
N LEU A 58 -1.49 19.94 -4.12
CA LEU A 58 -2.08 18.68 -3.65
C LEU A 58 -2.74 18.92 -2.28
N ASP A 59 -3.94 19.49 -2.28
CA ASP A 59 -4.65 19.89 -1.07
C ASP A 59 -5.69 18.85 -0.63
N ASP A 60 -6.32 18.16 -1.58
CA ASP A 60 -7.36 17.18 -1.31
C ASP A 60 -7.34 15.96 -2.24
N ALA A 61 -8.25 15.00 -1.96
CA ALA A 61 -8.32 13.73 -2.69
C ALA A 61 -8.59 13.88 -4.20
N SER A 62 -9.23 14.98 -4.61
CA SER A 62 -9.50 15.23 -6.04
C SER A 62 -8.22 15.58 -6.79
N ASP A 63 -7.31 16.34 -6.17
CA ASP A 63 -6.03 16.70 -6.78
C ASP A 63 -5.16 15.45 -7.04
N TYR A 64 -5.10 14.53 -6.06
CA TYR A 64 -4.40 13.25 -6.23
C TYR A 64 -5.02 12.38 -7.33
N LYS A 65 -6.35 12.35 -7.43
CA LYS A 65 -7.03 11.62 -8.50
C LYS A 65 -6.71 12.21 -9.87
N GLU A 66 -6.74 13.53 -10.02
CA GLU A 66 -6.36 14.17 -11.27
C GLU A 66 -4.91 13.84 -11.64
N LEU A 67 -3.99 13.87 -10.66
CA LEU A 67 -2.60 13.53 -10.88
C LEU A 67 -2.40 12.09 -11.38
N LEU A 68 -3.07 11.12 -10.77
CA LEU A 68 -3.03 9.71 -11.20
C LEU A 68 -3.58 9.55 -12.62
N LEU A 69 -4.76 10.13 -12.90
CA LEU A 69 -5.44 9.94 -14.20
C LEU A 69 -4.81 10.73 -15.34
N ASN A 70 -3.98 11.73 -15.04
CA ASN A 70 -3.15 12.40 -16.05
C ASN A 70 -1.93 11.53 -16.46
N GLY A 71 -1.69 10.41 -15.77
CA GLY A 71 -0.65 9.44 -16.09
C GLY A 71 0.77 9.93 -15.83
N GLU A 72 0.96 11.04 -15.09
CA GLU A 72 2.27 11.61 -14.78
C GLU A 72 2.96 10.88 -13.62
N TYR A 73 2.20 10.55 -12.58
CA TYR A 73 2.69 9.84 -11.39
C TYR A 73 1.76 8.69 -11.02
N ALA A 74 2.37 7.63 -10.51
CA ALA A 74 1.66 6.62 -9.75
C ALA A 74 1.53 7.05 -8.27
N LEU A 75 0.47 6.61 -7.60
CA LEU A 75 0.23 6.88 -6.19
C LEU A 75 0.57 5.66 -5.34
N HIS A 76 1.47 5.83 -4.38
CA HIS A 76 1.84 4.79 -3.44
C HIS A 76 1.26 5.05 -2.04
N PHE A 77 0.65 4.01 -1.49
CA PHE A 77 -0.01 4.02 -0.18
C PHE A 77 0.58 2.94 0.73
N ALA A 78 1.17 3.32 1.85
CA ALA A 78 1.58 2.37 2.88
C ALA A 78 0.35 1.92 3.70
N ILE A 79 -0.11 0.68 3.50
CA ILE A 79 -1.38 0.17 4.03
C ILE A 79 -1.25 -0.90 5.12
N GLY A 80 -0.02 -1.34 5.41
CA GLY A 80 0.22 -2.31 6.47
C GLY A 80 1.65 -2.27 6.99
N LYS A 81 1.83 -2.75 8.21
CA LYS A 81 3.15 -2.84 8.84
C LYS A 81 3.26 -4.08 9.72
N THR A 82 4.50 -4.50 9.95
CA THR A 82 4.79 -5.58 10.88
C THR A 82 5.02 -5.05 12.29
N TYR A 83 4.75 -5.88 13.29
CA TYR A 83 5.01 -5.62 14.71
C TYR A 83 5.90 -6.71 15.30
N GLU A 84 6.54 -6.37 16.43
CA GLU A 84 7.12 -7.33 17.38
C GLU A 84 7.92 -8.45 16.70
N GLY A 85 9.08 -8.13 16.11
CA GLY A 85 9.93 -9.14 15.48
C GLY A 85 9.34 -9.83 14.24
N ALA A 86 8.37 -9.17 13.57
CA ALA A 86 7.59 -9.71 12.45
C ALA A 86 6.67 -10.88 12.84
N GLU A 87 6.16 -10.91 14.07
CA GLU A 87 5.20 -11.92 14.52
C GLU A 87 3.75 -11.58 14.14
N LYS A 88 3.47 -10.31 13.81
CA LYS A 88 2.12 -9.84 13.45
C LYS A 88 2.19 -8.79 12.36
N VAL A 89 1.12 -8.71 11.58
CA VAL A 89 0.83 -7.61 10.65
C VAL A 89 -0.40 -6.85 11.12
N GLU A 90 -0.36 -5.53 11.02
CA GLU A 90 -1.51 -4.65 11.16
C GLU A 90 -1.75 -3.91 9.85
N PHE A 91 -3.03 -3.81 9.47
CA PHE A 91 -3.46 -3.05 8.30
C PHE A 91 -4.08 -1.71 8.69
N ILE A 92 -4.25 -0.86 7.69
CA ILE A 92 -4.81 0.50 7.83
C ILE A 92 -6.23 0.54 8.43
N ASP A 93 -6.97 -0.57 8.42
CA ASP A 93 -8.27 -0.69 9.09
C ASP A 93 -8.18 -1.09 10.58
N GLY A 94 -6.95 -1.16 11.12
CA GLY A 94 -6.65 -1.56 12.49
C GLY A 94 -6.73 -3.07 12.75
N LYS A 95 -7.07 -3.88 11.75
CA LYS A 95 -7.08 -5.34 11.90
C LYS A 95 -5.66 -5.86 12.01
N LYS A 96 -5.47 -6.82 12.92
CA LYS A 96 -4.18 -7.46 13.19
C LYS A 96 -4.28 -8.95 12.90
N TYR A 97 -3.26 -9.47 12.27
CA TYR A 97 -3.13 -10.88 11.89
C TYR A 97 -1.81 -11.43 12.44
N GLY A 98 -1.83 -12.64 12.97
CA GLY A 98 -0.60 -13.35 13.36
C GLY A 98 0.14 -13.86 12.13
N LEU A 99 1.45 -13.68 12.08
CA LEU A 99 2.35 -14.29 11.10
C LEU A 99 2.87 -15.61 11.66
N ASN A 100 2.63 -16.71 10.95
CA ASN A 100 3.00 -18.02 11.45
C ASN A 100 4.49 -18.32 11.18
N HIS A 101 5.40 -17.78 12.00
CA HIS A 101 6.83 -18.01 11.79
C HIS A 101 7.33 -19.34 12.34
N TYR A 102 6.81 -19.81 13.47
CA TYR A 102 7.11 -21.10 14.07
C TYR A 102 6.03 -21.35 15.12
N LEU A 103 5.14 -22.32 14.92
CA LEU A 103 4.45 -23.05 15.99
C LEU A 103 3.55 -24.09 15.32
N GLU A 104 3.92 -25.37 15.46
CA GLU A 104 3.13 -26.54 15.03
C GLU A 104 1.76 -26.67 15.74
N ASP A 105 1.29 -25.62 16.43
CA ASP A 105 0.32 -25.74 17.52
C ASP A 105 -0.58 -24.50 17.71
N ILE A 106 -1.01 -23.86 16.62
CA ILE A 106 -2.12 -22.89 16.69
C ILE A 106 -3.32 -23.41 15.91
N TYR A 107 -4.43 -23.48 16.63
CA TYR A 107 -5.79 -23.70 16.12
C TYR A 107 -6.00 -22.86 14.85
N GLU A 108 -6.80 -23.38 13.91
CA GLU A 108 -7.27 -22.67 12.71
C GLU A 108 -8.05 -21.41 13.12
N ASP A 109 -7.33 -20.34 13.46
CA ASP A 109 -7.90 -19.04 13.76
C ASP A 109 -7.90 -18.23 12.47
N ASP A 110 -9.06 -17.71 12.09
CA ASP A 110 -9.29 -16.97 10.84
C ASP A 110 -8.40 -15.70 10.72
N SER A 111 -7.75 -15.31 11.82
CA SER A 111 -6.85 -14.15 11.93
C SER A 111 -5.36 -14.54 11.80
N THR A 112 -5.05 -15.58 11.02
CA THR A 112 -3.68 -16.08 10.80
C THR A 112 -3.28 -16.00 9.34
N ILE A 113 -2.14 -15.36 9.07
CA ILE A 113 -1.48 -15.37 7.75
C ILE A 113 -0.48 -16.52 7.74
N LYS A 114 -0.66 -17.46 6.80
CA LYS A 114 0.18 -18.65 6.64
C LYS A 114 1.20 -18.47 5.52
N ASP A 115 0.81 -17.73 4.49
CA ASP A 115 1.64 -17.44 3.34
C ASP A 115 1.70 -15.94 3.09
N ILE A 116 2.92 -15.42 2.92
CA ILE A 116 3.20 -14.01 2.62
C ILE A 116 3.71 -13.83 1.19
N GLY A 117 3.85 -14.93 0.44
CA GLY A 117 4.45 -14.95 -0.89
C GLY A 117 5.87 -14.39 -0.86
N GLU A 118 6.13 -13.40 -1.70
CA GLU A 118 7.43 -12.74 -1.85
C GLU A 118 7.55 -11.45 -1.02
N LEU A 119 6.58 -11.13 -0.16
CA LEU A 119 6.67 -9.96 0.71
C LEU A 119 7.85 -10.08 1.69
N SER A 120 8.60 -8.99 1.83
CA SER A 120 9.72 -8.89 2.77
C SER A 120 9.23 -8.34 4.10
N LEU A 121 8.46 -9.12 4.87
CA LEU A 121 7.90 -8.67 6.13
C LEU A 121 8.97 -8.61 7.25
N ASN A 122 9.56 -7.43 7.45
CA ASN A 122 10.52 -7.16 8.52
C ASN A 122 10.37 -5.73 9.06
N VAL A 123 11.28 -5.29 9.92
CA VAL A 123 11.22 -3.96 10.58
C VAL A 123 11.53 -2.79 9.65
N ASP A 124 12.17 -3.05 8.52
CA ASP A 124 12.57 -2.06 7.50
C ASP A 124 11.54 -1.93 6.37
N ASN A 125 10.56 -2.84 6.30
CA ASN A 125 9.58 -2.92 5.22
C ASN A 125 8.14 -2.78 5.73
N LEU A 126 7.39 -1.92 5.03
CA LEU A 126 5.94 -1.77 5.12
C LEU A 126 5.28 -2.47 3.93
N ILE A 127 3.99 -2.77 4.05
CA ILE A 127 3.17 -3.28 2.96
C ILE A 127 2.51 -2.09 2.27
N GLY A 128 2.74 -1.94 0.97
CA GLY A 128 2.19 -0.86 0.17
C GLY A 128 1.22 -1.34 -0.90
N LEU A 129 0.40 -0.41 -1.39
CA LEU A 129 -0.31 -0.51 -2.66
C LEU A 129 0.20 0.58 -3.60
N LEU A 130 0.51 0.20 -4.83
CA LEU A 130 0.88 1.11 -5.91
C LEU A 130 -0.27 1.18 -6.90
N PHE A 131 -0.78 2.39 -7.12
CA PHE A 131 -1.83 2.68 -8.08
C PHE A 131 -1.18 3.36 -9.27
N ASP A 132 -1.19 2.68 -10.42
CA ASP A 132 -0.76 3.24 -11.70
C ASP A 132 -1.95 3.36 -12.67
N PHE A 133 -1.89 4.28 -13.62
CA PHE A 133 -2.90 4.44 -14.66
C PHE A 133 -2.35 4.00 -16.02
N GLU A 134 -2.87 2.89 -16.55
CA GLU A 134 -2.51 2.41 -17.89
C GLU A 134 -3.34 3.13 -18.96
N ASP A 135 -2.73 4.13 -19.61
CA ASP A 135 -3.39 4.96 -20.64
C ASP A 135 -3.91 4.16 -21.85
N GLU A 136 -3.26 3.03 -22.18
CA GLU A 136 -3.65 2.19 -23.32
C GLU A 136 -4.98 1.48 -23.09
N ASP A 137 -5.21 1.03 -21.85
CA ASP A 137 -6.39 0.26 -21.45
C ASP A 137 -7.42 1.12 -20.69
N GLU A 138 -7.09 2.36 -20.35
CA GLU A 138 -7.88 3.28 -19.52
C GLU A 138 -8.24 2.67 -18.14
N GLU A 139 -7.30 1.95 -17.54
CA GLU A 139 -7.49 1.22 -16.27
C GLU A 139 -6.53 1.69 -15.17
N ILE A 140 -7.01 1.66 -13.92
CA ILE A 140 -6.15 1.76 -12.74
C ILE A 140 -5.62 0.35 -12.43
N VAL A 141 -4.30 0.21 -12.40
CA VAL A 141 -3.59 -1.00 -12.00
C VAL A 141 -3.12 -0.85 -10.56
N ILE A 142 -3.57 -1.76 -9.71
CA ILE A 142 -3.24 -1.78 -8.27
C ILE A 142 -2.34 -2.97 -7.98
N SER A 143 -1.07 -2.70 -7.71
CA SER A 143 -0.05 -3.69 -7.36
C SER A 143 0.26 -3.67 -5.86
N VAL A 144 0.61 -4.83 -5.30
CA VAL A 144 1.18 -4.90 -3.93
C VAL A 144 2.67 -4.61 -4.02
N VAL A 145 3.19 -3.81 -3.10
CA VAL A 145 4.62 -3.49 -3.05
C VAL A 145 5.20 -3.71 -1.65
N ASP A 146 6.45 -4.14 -1.60
CA ASP A 146 7.30 -3.94 -0.43
C ASP A 146 7.73 -2.48 -0.40
N PHE A 147 7.43 -1.77 0.68
CA PHE A 147 7.88 -0.40 0.88
C PHE A 147 8.99 -0.36 1.93
N GLU A 148 10.24 -0.30 1.47
CA GLU A 148 11.40 -0.10 2.33
C GLU A 148 11.44 1.37 2.78
N HIS A 149 11.16 1.63 4.07
CA HIS A 149 11.07 3.02 4.58
C HIS A 149 12.44 3.65 4.86
N GLY A 150 13.51 2.84 4.85
CA GLY A 150 14.89 3.30 4.92
C GLY A 150 15.37 3.79 6.29
N GLY A 151 14.52 3.68 7.34
CA GLY A 151 14.88 3.91 8.74
C GLY A 151 15.40 5.31 9.05
N GLY A 152 15.12 6.31 8.21
CA GLY A 152 15.69 7.66 8.31
C GLY A 152 17.18 7.76 7.96
N LEU A 153 17.80 6.70 7.44
CA LEU A 153 19.21 6.65 7.04
C LEU A 153 19.39 6.56 5.51
N SER A 154 18.37 6.07 4.81
CA SER A 154 18.37 5.89 3.37
C SER A 154 17.05 6.39 2.77
N ASN A 155 17.08 6.67 1.46
CA ASN A 155 15.87 7.05 0.75
C ASN A 155 14.91 5.85 0.68
N PRO A 156 13.60 6.07 0.90
CA PRO A 156 12.62 5.02 0.75
C PRO A 156 12.60 4.45 -0.67
N ARG A 157 12.21 3.18 -0.78
CA ARG A 157 12.12 2.45 -2.04
C ARG A 157 10.92 1.55 -2.03
N ILE A 158 10.36 1.31 -3.21
CA ILE A 158 9.31 0.32 -3.40
C ILE A 158 9.82 -0.81 -4.28
N ARG A 159 9.24 -1.99 -4.11
CA ARG A 159 9.43 -3.14 -5.00
C ARG A 159 8.10 -3.84 -5.19
N GLU A 160 7.65 -3.96 -6.43
CA GLU A 160 6.46 -4.75 -6.75
C GLU A 160 6.62 -6.22 -6.40
N VAL A 161 5.50 -6.83 -6.01
CA VAL A 161 5.41 -8.19 -5.50
C VAL A 161 4.38 -8.97 -6.31
N ASP A 162 4.84 -9.94 -7.09
CA ASP A 162 4.00 -10.77 -7.95
C ASP A 162 3.07 -11.69 -7.13
N ASP A 163 3.62 -12.29 -6.06
CA ASP A 163 2.86 -13.13 -5.13
C ASP A 163 2.92 -12.58 -3.70
N SER A 164 1.75 -12.41 -3.09
CA SER A 164 1.60 -11.87 -1.73
C SER A 164 0.83 -12.82 -0.81
N GLY A 165 0.63 -14.08 -1.24
CA GLY A 165 -0.02 -15.11 -0.44
C GLY A 165 -1.39 -14.68 0.12
N ASP A 166 -1.63 -14.99 1.39
CA ASP A 166 -2.89 -14.70 2.08
C ASP A 166 -3.14 -13.19 2.23
N ILE A 167 -2.07 -12.39 2.32
CA ILE A 167 -2.17 -10.92 2.38
C ILE A 167 -2.85 -10.39 1.12
N GLY A 168 -2.56 -10.98 -0.04
CA GLY A 168 -3.23 -10.63 -1.29
C GLY A 168 -4.76 -10.64 -1.20
N ASN A 169 -5.35 -11.63 -0.53
CA ASN A 169 -6.80 -11.72 -0.37
C ASN A 169 -7.34 -10.61 0.56
N ILE A 170 -6.63 -10.32 1.65
CA ILE A 170 -6.99 -9.23 2.57
C ILE A 170 -6.98 -7.88 1.85
N LEU A 171 -5.99 -7.65 0.99
CA LEU A 171 -5.88 -6.42 0.21
C LEU A 171 -6.94 -6.33 -0.89
N LYS A 172 -7.31 -7.44 -1.53
CA LYS A 172 -8.46 -7.47 -2.45
C LYS A 172 -9.75 -7.08 -1.75
N GLU A 173 -10.04 -7.66 -0.59
CA GLU A 173 -11.23 -7.29 0.19
C GLU A 173 -11.23 -5.81 0.60
N LEU A 174 -10.06 -5.23 0.86
CA LEU A 174 -9.94 -3.80 1.13
C LEU A 174 -10.29 -2.96 -0.12
N ILE A 175 -9.73 -3.30 -1.27
CA ILE A 175 -9.95 -2.60 -2.56
C ILE A 175 -11.41 -2.73 -2.99
N GLU A 176 -12.00 -3.91 -2.87
CA GLU A 176 -13.40 -4.20 -3.26
C GLU A 176 -14.41 -3.33 -2.51
N LYS A 177 -14.13 -2.88 -1.28
CA LYS A 177 -15.00 -1.95 -0.54
C LYS A 177 -15.20 -0.60 -1.26
N PHE A 178 -14.27 -0.24 -2.14
CA PHE A 178 -14.28 1.00 -2.91
C PHE A 178 -14.67 0.78 -4.38
N SER A 179 -14.97 -0.45 -4.78
CA SER A 179 -15.45 -0.79 -6.11
C SER A 179 -16.99 -0.81 -6.15
N GLU A 180 -17.61 -0.46 -7.27
CA GLU A 180 -19.07 -0.50 -7.48
C GLU A 180 -19.62 -1.84 -7.98
#